data_AF-A0AAV1RIU4-F1
#
_entry.id   AF-A0AAV1RIU4-F1
#
_cell.length_a   1.000
_cell.length_b   1.000
_cell.length_c   1.000
_cell.angle_alpha   90.00
_cell.angle_beta   90.00
_cell.angle_gamma   90.00
#
_symmetry.space_group_name_H-M   'P 1'
#
loop_
_entity.id
_entity.type
_entity.pdbx_description
1 polymer ?
#
loop_
_entity_poly.entity_id
_entity_poly.type
_entity_poly.pdbx_seq_one_letter_code
_entity_poly.pdbx_strand_id
1 'polypeptide(L)' 'MAKSMRSKREKRLRAIRRDLVQPIYDKKDEAKLAALEAALAAPKLPVKTSPFASSSSSAADTTTATTTTNTQMG' A
#
# COMPACT_ATOMS: atom_id res chain seq x y z
N MET A 1 10.99 -32.57 26.58
CA MET A 1 10.01 -32.67 25.47
C MET A 1 9.50 -31.28 25.14
N ALA A 2 9.69 -30.82 23.90
CA ALA A 2 9.09 -29.56 23.45
C ALA A 2 7.57 -29.65 23.48
N LYS A 3 6.89 -28.55 23.83
CA LYS A 3 5.42 -28.51 23.85
C LYS A 3 4.89 -28.56 22.42
N SER A 4 3.88 -29.39 22.20
CA SER A 4 3.19 -29.46 20.91
C SER A 4 2.59 -28.11 20.52
N MET A 5 2.59 -27.83 19.22
CA MET A 5 1.92 -26.67 18.63
C MET A 5 0.43 -26.59 19.00
N ARG A 6 -0.21 -27.74 19.25
CA ARG A 6 -1.62 -27.82 19.65
C ARG A 6 -1.84 -27.73 21.16
N SER A 7 -0.79 -27.59 21.96
CA SER A 7 -0.92 -27.44 23.42
C SER A 7 -1.74 -26.19 23.76
N LYS A 8 -2.72 -26.36 24.65
CA LYS A 8 -3.63 -25.30 25.10
C LYS A 8 -2.88 -24.08 25.63
N ARG A 9 -1.84 -24.30 26.44
CA ARG A 9 -1.03 -23.22 27.01
C ARG A 9 -0.34 -22.40 25.92
N GLU A 10 0.29 -23.08 24.96
CA GLU A 10 1.04 -22.42 23.90
C GLU A 10 0.11 -21.67 22.93
N LYS A 11 -1.07 -22.24 22.63
CA LYS A 11 -2.10 -21.56 21.85
C LYS A 11 -2.58 -20.27 22.53
N ARG A 12 -2.80 -20.28 23.85
CA ARG A 12 -3.17 -19.09 24.63
C ARG A 12 -2.09 -18.01 24.60
N LEU A 13 -0.82 -18.38 24.77
CA LEU A 13 0.29 -17.44 24.70
C LEU A 13 0.43 -16.80 23.31
N ARG A 14 0.21 -17.58 22.24
CA ARG A 14 0.19 -17.07 20.87
C ARG A 14 -0.96 -16.09 20.63
N ALA A 15 -2.15 -16.36 21.16
CA ALA A 15 -3.30 -15.46 21.05
C ALA A 15 -3.02 -14.12 21.74
N ILE A 16 -2.59 -14.15 23.02
CA ILE A 16 -2.23 -12.93 23.77
C ILE A 16 -1.15 -12.12 23.04
N ARG A 17 -0.13 -12.79 22.48
CA ARG A 17 0.90 -12.10 21.70
C ARG A 17 0.33 -11.48 20.43
N ARG A 18 -0.61 -12.12 19.75
CA ARG A 18 -1.29 -11.51 18.60
C ARG A 18 -2.09 -10.29 19.03
N ASP A 19 -2.92 -10.39 20.07
CA ASP A 19 -3.75 -9.26 20.52
C ASP A 19 -2.91 -8.03 20.91
N LEU A 20 -1.73 -8.24 21.51
CA LEU A 20 -0.83 -7.15 21.89
C LEU A 20 -0.02 -6.59 20.71
N VAL A 21 0.38 -7.44 19.76
CA VAL A 21 1.35 -7.08 18.71
C VAL A 21 0.66 -6.72 17.38
N GLN A 22 -0.54 -7.24 17.13
CA GLN A 22 -1.32 -6.98 15.92
C GLN A 22 -1.58 -5.47 15.71
N PRO A 23 -1.99 -4.68 16.73
CA PRO A 23 -2.15 -3.23 16.57
C PRO A 23 -0.87 -2.47 16.19
N ILE A 24 0.31 -3.07 16.43
CA ILE A 24 1.60 -2.48 16.08
C ILE A 24 1.92 -2.76 14.60
N TYR A 25 1.54 -3.93 14.09
CA TYR A 25 1.73 -4.28 12.68
C TYR A 25 0.69 -3.61 11.78
N ASP A 26 -0.57 -3.58 12.19
CA ASP A 26 -1.66 -2.97 11.42
C ASP A 26 -1.33 -1.51 11.11
N LYS A 27 -0.89 -0.72 12.12
CA LYS A 27 -0.46 0.68 11.91
C LYS A 27 0.71 0.84 10.95
N LYS A 28 1.65 -0.11 10.93
CA LYS A 28 2.81 -0.06 10.02
C LYS A 28 2.39 -0.35 8.60
N ASP A 29 1.50 -1.32 8.42
CA ASP A 29 1.04 -1.71 7.10
C ASP A 29 0.05 -0.70 6.53
N GLU A 30 -0.81 -0.10 7.37
CA GLU A 30 -1.62 1.07 7.04
C GLU A 30 -0.76 2.25 6.54
N ALA A 31 0.32 2.59 7.26
CA ALA A 31 1.20 3.69 6.86
C ALA A 31 1.90 3.44 5.52
N LYS A 32 2.32 2.19 5.24
CA LYS A 32 2.90 1.83 3.94
C LYS A 32 1.88 1.95 2.82
N LEU A 33 0.66 1.44 3.03
CA LEU A 33 -0.41 1.50 2.04
C LEU A 33 -0.80 2.96 1.74
N ALA A 34 -0.92 3.80 2.77
CA ALA A 34 -1.21 5.22 2.60
C ALA A 34 -0.10 5.96 1.83
N ALA A 35 1.17 5.64 2.05
CA ALA A 35 2.27 6.23 1.30
C ALA A 35 2.23 5.84 -0.19
N LEU A 36 1.87 4.59 -0.50
CA LEU A 36 1.71 4.14 -1.88
C LEU A 36 0.51 4.81 -2.56
N GLU A 37 -0.62 4.92 -1.86
CA GLU A 37 -1.80 5.63 -2.38
C GLU A 37 -1.48 7.10 -2.67
N ALA A 38 -0.80 7.78 -1.74
CA ALA A 38 -0.36 9.15 -1.95
C ALA A 38 0.61 9.31 -3.13
N ALA A 39 1.53 8.35 -3.32
CA ALA A 39 2.44 8.35 -4.46
C ALA A 39 1.72 8.15 -5.80
N LEU A 40 0.66 7.34 -5.82
CA LEU A 40 -0.18 7.14 -7.01
C LEU A 40 -1.06 8.36 -7.30
N ALA A 41 -1.57 9.03 -6.27
CA ALA A 41 -2.38 10.23 -6.42
C ALA A 41 -1.54 11.48 -6.76
N ALA A 42 -0.24 11.46 -6.46
CA ALA A 42 0.65 12.60 -6.69
C ALA A 42 0.75 12.93 -8.20
N PRO A 43 0.69 14.22 -8.56
CA PRO A 43 0.93 14.65 -9.94
C PRO A 43 2.32 14.24 -10.44
N LYS A 44 2.41 13.77 -11.69
CA LYS A 44 3.69 13.39 -12.32
C LYS A 44 4.64 14.59 -12.31
N LEU A 45 5.74 14.48 -11.58
CA LEU A 45 6.77 15.51 -11.54
C LEU A 45 7.67 15.43 -12.78
N PRO A 46 8.18 16.57 -13.29
CA PRO A 46 9.11 16.57 -14.40
C PRO A 46 10.41 15.87 -14.02
N VAL A 47 10.73 14.79 -14.74
CA VAL A 47 11.95 14.02 -14.55
C VAL A 47 13.13 14.84 -15.06
N LYS A 48 14.12 15.12 -14.21
CA LYS A 48 15.40 15.68 -14.66
C LYS A 48 16.06 14.65 -15.59
N THR A 49 16.25 15.03 -16.85
CA THR A 49 16.98 14.21 -17.81
C THR A 49 18.40 14.01 -17.32
N SER A 50 18.83 12.74 -17.20
CA SER A 50 20.22 12.42 -16.93
C SER A 50 21.12 13.09 -17.98
N PRO A 51 22.28 13.65 -17.60
CA PRO A 51 23.21 14.28 -18.56
C PRO A 51 23.75 13.30 -19.61
N PHE A 52 23.52 11.99 -19.45
CA PHE A 52 23.89 10.96 -20.41
C PHE A 52 22.71 10.43 -21.25
N ALA A 53 21.48 10.89 -20.99
CA ALA A 53 20.29 10.50 -21.74
C ALA A 53 20.12 11.43 -22.93
N SER A 54 20.86 11.16 -24.01
CA SER A 54 20.60 11.77 -25.31
C SER A 54 19.22 11.32 -25.82
N SER A 55 18.26 12.25 -25.76
CA SER A 55 16.99 12.29 -26.52
C SER A 55 16.22 10.97 -26.68
N SER A 56 15.36 10.66 -25.71
CA SER A 56 14.11 9.93 -25.97
C SER A 56 13.05 10.40 -24.97
N SER A 57 12.56 11.62 -25.18
CA SER A 57 11.36 12.13 -24.54
C SER A 57 10.15 11.63 -25.35
N SER A 58 9.62 10.46 -25.00
CA SER A 58 8.24 10.12 -25.33
C SER A 58 7.46 10.04 -24.03
N ALA A 59 6.53 10.99 -23.89
CA ALA A 59 5.62 11.11 -22.77
C ALA A 59 4.88 9.78 -22.55
N ALA A 60 5.08 9.17 -21.40
CA ALA A 60 4.16 8.16 -20.89
C ALA A 60 2.89 8.87 -20.37
N ASP A 61 2.09 9.34 -21.32
CA ASP A 61 0.72 9.75 -21.06
C ASP A 61 -0.11 8.49 -20.85
N THR A 62 -0.78 8.39 -19.72
CA THR A 62 -1.68 7.27 -19.42
C THR A 62 -2.94 7.89 -18.88
N THR A 63 -3.78 8.33 -19.80
CA THR A 63 -5.13 8.81 -19.55
C THR A 63 -6.01 7.61 -19.22
N THR A 64 -6.31 7.38 -17.94
CA THR A 64 -7.45 6.52 -17.57
C THR A 64 -8.68 7.42 -17.45
N ALA A 65 -9.53 7.41 -18.47
CA ALA A 65 -10.77 8.17 -18.50
C ALA A 65 -11.77 7.63 -17.45
N THR A 66 -12.20 8.48 -16.51
CA THR A 66 -13.33 8.22 -15.61
C THR A 66 -14.64 8.46 -16.35
N THR A 67 -15.37 7.38 -16.65
CA THR A 67 -16.77 7.45 -17.11
C THR A 67 -17.65 7.99 -15.97
N THR A 68 -18.09 9.23 -16.10
CA THR A 68 -19.11 9.84 -15.23
C THR A 68 -20.48 9.61 -15.87
N THR A 69 -21.27 8.67 -15.35
CA THR A 69 -22.71 8.60 -15.66
C THR A 69 -23.48 9.48 -14.68
N ASN A 70 -23.81 10.68 -15.12
CA ASN A 70 -24.67 11.64 -14.42
C ASN A 70 -26.11 11.07 -14.39
N THR A 71 -26.70 10.83 -13.23
CA THR A 71 -28.15 10.59 -13.08
C THR A 71 -28.73 11.71 -12.22
N GLN A 72 -29.34 12.66 -12.92
CA GLN A 72 -30.08 13.79 -12.39
C GLN A 72 -31.50 13.32 -12.07
N MET A 73 -31.88 13.33 -10.78
CA MET A 73 -33.28 13.25 -10.36
C MET A 73 -33.69 14.63 -9.88
N GLY A 74 -34.56 15.28 -10.66
CA GLY A 74 -35.43 16.35 -10.22
C GLY A 74 -36.76 15.81 -9.72
#